data_AF-A0A952HYN6-F1
#
_entry.id   AF-A0A952HYN6-F1
#
_cell.length_a   1.000
_cell.length_b   1.000
_cell.length_c   1.000
_cell.angle_alpha   90.00
_cell.angle_beta   90.00
_cell.angle_gamma   90.00
#
_symmetry.space_group_name_H-M   'P 1'
#
loop_
_entity.id
_entity.type
_entity.pdbx_description
1 polymer ?
#
loop_
_entity_poly.entity_id
_entity_poly.type
_entity_poly.pdbx_seq_one_letter_code
_entity_poly.pdbx_strand_id
1 'polypeptide(L)'
;MVLYACSDNDPEADNTDLEGSTDSAGTTDSATDGSTDGSTDGTTDSSTDGTTDGSTEGTTDGIEPGNTVSTEGVICDYVNSTYNDSASVDATSNSEWTCSESERLLTANGLPDHPVGEFPNPANPNTIAEQAVSASYTLTPQLTDSATQLGGPAGTVGFILNGIKIDAGTGGSCNDTGDTCSLGGNVGSWSIEALTQSYFDFGTDTNNAHVQPGGSYHYHGMPEGFIEKQGGGPTTMTLIGWAADGFPIYARYGYTDANDANSPLTIMTGSYQLVSNVPSNRPATDLYELGTFLQDWEYVAGSGDLDECNGRTGVTPEFPAGIYHYYATDTYPYLIRCVKGEVEGGGPPPQP
;
A
#
# COMPACT_ATOMS: atom_id res chain seq x y z
N MET A 1 -40.61 1.92 -21.77
CA MET A 1 -41.69 2.89 -21.48
C MET A 1 -42.85 2.20 -20.77
N VAL A 2 -42.78 2.07 -19.45
CA VAL A 2 -43.90 2.24 -18.51
C VAL A 2 -43.24 2.83 -17.26
N LEU A 3 -43.81 3.86 -16.66
CA LEU A 3 -43.33 4.41 -15.38
C LEU A 3 -44.17 3.84 -14.24
N TYR A 4 -43.56 3.75 -13.06
CA TYR A 4 -44.29 3.98 -11.82
C TYR A 4 -43.57 5.11 -11.07
N ALA A 5 -44.35 6.10 -10.64
CA ALA A 5 -43.89 7.21 -9.84
C ALA A 5 -44.88 7.38 -8.69
N CYS A 6 -44.36 7.65 -7.50
CA CYS A 6 -45.10 8.22 -6.37
C CYS A 6 -44.25 9.33 -5.78
N SER A 7 -44.68 10.57 -6.00
CA SER A 7 -44.42 11.70 -5.12
C SER A 7 -45.39 11.62 -3.90
N ASP A 8 -45.39 12.47 -2.88
CA ASP A 8 -45.02 13.89 -2.77
C ASP A 8 -44.69 14.30 -1.32
N ASN A 9 -44.24 15.55 -1.16
CA ASN A 9 -44.27 16.41 0.04
C ASN A 9 -43.28 16.18 1.20
N ASP A 10 -42.18 16.94 1.12
CA ASP A 10 -41.74 17.89 2.18
C ASP A 10 -42.83 18.99 2.36
N PRO A 11 -42.96 19.74 3.49
CA PRO A 11 -42.08 20.91 3.66
C PRO A 11 -41.77 21.38 5.10
N GLU A 12 -40.61 22.05 5.20
CA GLU A 12 -40.30 23.31 5.93
C GLU A 12 -39.15 23.25 6.95
N ALA A 13 -38.28 24.26 6.82
CA ALA A 13 -37.27 24.65 7.80
C ALA A 13 -37.42 26.15 8.06
N ASP A 14 -37.39 26.57 9.33
CA ASP A 14 -37.18 27.97 9.67
C ASP A 14 -36.53 28.17 11.05
N ASN A 15 -35.84 29.30 11.13
CA ASN A 15 -35.59 30.17 12.27
C ASN A 15 -34.19 30.16 12.90
N THR A 16 -33.80 31.35 13.39
CA THR A 16 -32.42 31.83 13.54
C THR A 16 -32.07 32.21 14.99
N ASP A 17 -30.99 32.98 15.14
CA ASP A 17 -30.61 33.80 16.31
C ASP A 17 -29.91 33.08 17.49
N LEU A 18 -29.12 33.76 18.35
CA LEU A 18 -28.05 34.78 18.21
C LEU A 18 -27.61 35.18 19.64
N GLU A 19 -26.36 35.63 19.84
CA GLU A 19 -25.77 36.12 21.12
C GLU A 19 -25.71 35.09 22.28
N GLY A 20 -24.77 35.15 23.25
CA GLY A 20 -23.62 36.06 23.46
C GLY A 20 -22.95 35.81 24.83
N SER A 21 -21.96 36.65 25.20
CA SER A 21 -21.16 36.64 26.46
C SER A 21 -20.04 35.55 26.52
N THR A 22 -18.75 35.78 26.83
CA THR A 22 -18.02 36.56 27.88
C THR A 22 -18.30 36.07 29.31
N ASP A 23 -17.38 35.90 30.26
CA ASP A 23 -15.94 36.22 30.41
C ASP A 23 -15.20 34.95 30.99
N SER A 24 -13.93 34.87 31.41
CA SER A 24 -12.97 35.86 31.91
C SER A 24 -11.51 35.35 31.86
N ALA A 25 -10.54 36.26 32.01
CA ALA A 25 -9.11 35.91 32.14
C ALA A 25 -8.65 35.85 33.62
N GLY A 26 -7.68 34.98 33.93
CA GLY A 26 -7.05 34.87 35.25
C GLY A 26 -5.54 34.65 35.15
N THR A 27 -4.75 35.54 35.76
CA THR A 27 -3.27 35.54 35.69
C THR A 27 -2.65 35.58 37.09
N THR A 28 -1.65 34.72 37.33
CA THR A 28 -0.48 34.84 38.24
C THR A 28 0.22 33.47 38.24
N ASP A 29 1.49 33.29 37.85
CA ASP A 29 2.75 33.90 38.34
C ASP A 29 3.22 33.39 39.71
N SER A 30 4.35 32.66 39.72
CA SER A 30 5.34 32.48 40.80
C SER A 30 6.52 31.64 40.28
N ALA A 31 7.74 31.83 40.81
CA ALA A 31 9.00 31.29 40.25
C ALA A 31 9.99 30.75 41.29
N THR A 32 11.09 30.10 40.83
CA THR A 32 12.32 29.69 41.58
C THR A 32 12.12 28.65 42.71
N ASP A 33 13.08 27.85 43.21
CA ASP A 33 14.51 27.54 42.94
C ASP A 33 14.75 26.02 43.31
N GLY A 34 15.90 25.33 43.32
CA GLY A 34 17.34 25.63 43.15
C GLY A 34 18.21 24.41 43.58
N SER A 35 19.55 24.47 43.45
CA SER A 35 20.56 23.41 43.80
C SER A 35 20.55 22.11 42.92
N THR A 36 21.64 21.43 42.52
CA THR A 36 23.01 21.12 43.06
C THR A 36 23.00 20.12 44.24
N ASP A 37 23.89 19.14 44.45
CA ASP A 37 25.18 18.65 43.89
C ASP A 37 25.19 17.08 44.00
N GLY A 38 26.13 16.24 43.51
CA GLY A 38 27.41 16.37 42.78
C GLY A 38 28.34 15.14 43.00
N SER A 39 29.41 14.98 42.20
CA SER A 39 30.48 13.92 42.30
C SER A 39 30.09 12.46 41.93
N THR A 40 30.80 11.75 41.01
CA THR A 40 31.99 10.85 41.17
C THR A 40 31.81 9.70 42.18
N ASP A 41 32.29 8.47 41.98
CA ASP A 41 33.40 7.99 41.12
C ASP A 41 33.14 6.54 40.61
N GLY A 42 33.96 6.02 39.70
CA GLY A 42 33.72 4.74 39.01
C GLY A 42 34.47 3.51 39.54
N THR A 43 33.89 2.31 39.35
CA THR A 43 34.58 1.01 39.47
C THR A 43 34.09 0.02 38.42
N THR A 44 35.01 -0.60 37.68
CA THR A 44 34.74 -1.78 36.85
C THR A 44 35.00 -3.07 37.64
N ASP A 45 34.07 -4.02 37.60
CA ASP A 45 34.42 -5.45 37.62
C ASP A 45 33.38 -6.27 36.83
N SER A 46 33.78 -7.47 36.42
CA SER A 46 33.03 -8.35 35.51
C SER A 46 32.53 -9.60 36.20
N SER A 47 31.26 -9.96 36.00
CA SER A 47 30.73 -11.27 36.39
C SER A 47 29.61 -11.76 35.47
N THR A 48 29.85 -12.87 34.77
CA THR A 48 28.82 -13.68 34.12
C THR A 48 28.21 -14.66 35.13
N ASP A 49 26.89 -14.69 35.28
CA ASP A 49 26.06 -15.81 34.82
C ASP A 49 24.57 -15.38 34.79
N GLY A 50 23.69 -16.11 34.10
CA GLY A 50 22.34 -15.66 33.77
C GLY A 50 21.21 -16.25 34.62
N THR A 51 20.07 -15.53 34.65
CA THR A 51 18.74 -16.08 34.98
C THR A 51 17.69 -15.43 34.10
N THR A 52 16.87 -16.24 33.44
CA THR A 52 15.60 -15.79 32.85
C THR A 52 14.59 -15.54 33.97
N ASP A 53 13.94 -14.37 33.95
CA ASP A 53 12.61 -14.20 34.55
C ASP A 53 11.77 -13.26 33.67
N GLY A 54 10.46 -13.44 33.70
CA GLY A 54 9.52 -12.70 32.84
C GLY A 54 8.96 -11.47 33.54
N SER A 55 8.90 -10.34 32.85
CA SER A 55 8.20 -9.13 33.33
C SER A 55 7.61 -8.36 32.16
N THR A 56 6.36 -8.70 31.83
CA THR A 56 5.53 -7.96 30.88
C THR A 56 4.96 -6.71 31.56
N GLU A 57 5.78 -5.67 31.68
CA GLU A 57 5.30 -4.30 31.92
C GLU A 57 4.89 -3.70 30.56
N GLY A 58 3.62 -3.35 30.40
CA GLY A 58 3.06 -2.88 29.13
C GLY A 58 3.20 -1.37 28.96
N THR A 59 4.37 -0.89 28.51
CA THR A 59 4.54 0.47 28.00
C THR A 59 4.31 0.50 26.49
N THR A 60 3.16 1.01 26.07
CA THR A 60 2.88 1.35 24.66
C THR A 60 3.57 2.67 24.31
N ASP A 61 4.90 2.68 24.37
CA ASP A 61 5.69 3.68 23.65
C ASP A 61 5.57 3.36 22.15
N GLY A 62 5.45 4.39 21.32
CA GLY A 62 5.37 4.21 19.87
C GLY A 62 6.64 3.54 19.33
N ILE A 63 6.53 2.80 18.23
CA ILE A 63 7.70 2.23 17.55
C ILE A 63 8.51 3.38 16.93
N GLU A 64 9.53 3.81 17.68
CA GLU A 64 10.52 4.79 17.24
C GLU A 64 11.27 4.30 15.98
N PRO A 65 11.66 5.21 15.07
CA PRO A 65 12.48 4.87 13.91
C PRO A 65 13.77 4.14 14.31
N GLY A 66 13.99 2.96 13.75
CA GLY A 66 15.14 2.09 14.04
C GLY A 66 14.87 0.89 14.96
N ASN A 67 13.64 0.70 15.47
CA ASN A 67 13.30 -0.52 16.20
C ASN A 67 13.06 -1.70 15.22
N THR A 68 13.88 -2.74 15.28
CA THR A 68 13.91 -3.80 14.27
C THR A 68 12.93 -4.93 14.58
N VAL A 69 11.87 -5.06 13.78
CA VAL A 69 10.87 -6.14 13.92
C VAL A 69 11.22 -7.28 12.96
N SER A 70 11.44 -8.49 13.49
CA SER A 70 11.62 -9.68 12.64
C SER A 70 10.28 -10.16 12.10
N THR A 71 10.27 -10.54 10.82
CA THR A 71 9.16 -11.19 10.11
C THR A 71 9.42 -12.70 9.92
N GLU A 72 10.47 -13.24 10.56
CA GLU A 72 10.76 -14.68 10.61
C GLU A 72 9.56 -15.49 11.13
N GLY A 73 9.34 -16.67 10.56
CA GLY A 73 8.19 -17.54 10.87
C GLY A 73 6.86 -17.07 10.27
N VAL A 74 6.70 -15.78 9.93
CA VAL A 74 5.46 -15.25 9.34
C VAL A 74 5.40 -15.59 7.85
N ILE A 75 4.55 -16.57 7.53
CA ILE A 75 4.27 -17.07 6.17
C ILE A 75 5.58 -17.55 5.49
N CYS A 76 6.31 -18.39 6.23
CA CYS A 76 7.60 -18.97 5.83
C CYS A 76 7.51 -20.40 5.26
N ASP A 77 6.29 -20.93 5.12
CA ASP A 77 5.96 -22.27 4.63
C ASP A 77 4.75 -22.28 3.67
N TYR A 78 4.46 -21.12 3.04
CA TYR A 78 3.34 -20.98 2.11
C TYR A 78 3.63 -21.72 0.80
N VAL A 79 2.76 -22.67 0.45
CA VAL A 79 2.78 -23.39 -0.83
C VAL A 79 1.39 -23.37 -1.45
N ASN A 80 1.25 -22.64 -2.56
CA ASN A 80 0.09 -22.67 -3.44
C ASN A 80 0.39 -23.54 -4.68
N SER A 81 -0.52 -24.46 -4.99
CA SER A 81 -0.59 -25.18 -6.26
C SER A 81 -2.06 -25.34 -6.65
N THR A 82 -2.60 -24.34 -7.36
CA THR A 82 -4.03 -24.25 -7.72
C THR A 82 -4.19 -24.29 -9.24
N TYR A 83 -4.97 -25.24 -9.76
CA TYR A 83 -5.42 -25.19 -11.16
C TYR A 83 -6.46 -24.07 -11.34
N ASN A 84 -6.19 -23.18 -12.28
CA ASN A 84 -7.07 -22.08 -12.66
C ASN A 84 -7.77 -22.45 -13.97
N ASP A 85 -9.09 -22.63 -13.90
CA ASP A 85 -9.95 -23.03 -15.01
C ASP A 85 -10.47 -21.84 -15.86
N SER A 86 -10.00 -20.62 -15.57
CA SER A 86 -10.17 -19.48 -16.46
C SER A 86 -9.62 -19.80 -17.85
N ALA A 87 -10.41 -19.60 -18.90
CA ALA A 87 -10.04 -19.96 -20.28
C ALA A 87 -8.78 -19.24 -20.81
N SER A 88 -8.37 -18.15 -20.16
CA SER A 88 -7.16 -17.38 -20.44
C SER A 88 -5.93 -17.85 -19.66
N VAL A 89 -6.05 -18.90 -18.84
CA VAL A 89 -4.97 -19.50 -18.04
C VAL A 89 -4.86 -21.01 -18.31
N ASP A 90 -5.95 -21.77 -18.12
CA ASP A 90 -6.04 -23.23 -18.30
C ASP A 90 -4.80 -24.02 -17.78
N ALA A 91 -4.32 -23.65 -16.59
CA ALA A 91 -3.03 -24.09 -16.07
C ALA A 91 -2.98 -24.03 -14.54
N THR A 92 -1.96 -24.66 -13.96
CA THR A 92 -1.72 -24.64 -12.50
C THR A 92 -0.87 -23.43 -12.13
N SER A 93 -1.42 -22.51 -11.35
CA SER A 93 -0.65 -21.49 -10.63
C SER A 93 0.13 -22.16 -9.50
N ASN A 94 1.43 -21.92 -9.46
CA ASN A 94 2.34 -22.41 -8.42
C ASN A 94 3.09 -21.23 -7.81
N SER A 95 3.09 -21.14 -6.48
CA SER A 95 3.86 -20.16 -5.73
C SER A 95 4.29 -20.74 -4.38
N GLU A 96 5.57 -20.63 -4.07
CA GLU A 96 6.19 -21.10 -2.84
C GLU A 96 6.97 -19.94 -2.19
N TRP A 97 6.65 -19.65 -0.93
CA TRP A 97 7.44 -18.76 -0.08
C TRP A 97 8.08 -19.56 1.03
N THR A 98 9.40 -19.41 1.16
CA THR A 98 10.22 -20.05 2.19
C THR A 98 11.07 -19.02 2.91
N CYS A 99 11.64 -19.37 4.07
CA CYS A 99 12.56 -18.52 4.81
C CYS A 99 13.90 -19.23 5.05
N SER A 100 15.00 -18.50 4.85
CA SER A 100 16.34 -18.86 5.29
C SER A 100 16.59 -18.30 6.71
N GLU A 101 17.85 -18.27 7.16
CA GLU A 101 18.26 -17.63 8.43
C GLU A 101 18.13 -16.09 8.40
N SER A 102 17.90 -15.46 7.23
CA SER A 102 17.84 -13.99 7.10
C SER A 102 16.98 -13.47 5.94
N GLU A 103 16.59 -14.32 4.98
CA GLU A 103 15.85 -13.94 3.78
C GLU A 103 14.54 -14.71 3.63
N ARG A 104 13.48 -14.02 3.21
CA ARG A 104 12.25 -14.59 2.67
C ARG A 104 12.42 -14.77 1.15
N LEU A 105 12.30 -16.01 0.69
CA LEU A 105 12.52 -16.43 -0.69
C LEU A 105 11.20 -16.78 -1.39
N LEU A 106 10.96 -16.22 -2.56
CA LEU A 106 9.85 -16.56 -3.46
C LEU A 106 10.34 -17.42 -4.63
N THR A 107 9.57 -18.45 -5.01
CA THR A 107 9.62 -19.08 -6.34
C THR A 107 8.20 -19.32 -6.85
N ALA A 108 7.88 -18.86 -8.06
CA ALA A 108 6.55 -19.02 -8.64
C ALA A 108 6.58 -19.09 -10.18
N ASN A 109 5.46 -19.53 -10.79
CA ASN A 109 5.28 -19.51 -12.26
C ASN A 109 4.51 -18.29 -12.79
N GLY A 110 4.21 -17.30 -11.94
CA GLY A 110 3.60 -16.02 -12.33
C GLY A 110 2.18 -16.10 -12.89
N LEU A 111 1.49 -17.22 -12.72
CA LEU A 111 0.08 -17.39 -13.11
C LEU A 111 -0.86 -17.05 -11.95
N PRO A 112 -2.02 -16.43 -12.21
CA PRO A 112 -3.04 -16.17 -11.19
C PRO A 112 -3.69 -17.47 -10.69
N ASP A 113 -3.96 -17.51 -9.40
CA ASP A 113 -4.54 -18.65 -8.67
C ASP A 113 -6.04 -18.49 -8.37
N HIS A 114 -6.67 -17.49 -9.00
CA HIS A 114 -8.06 -17.05 -8.88
C HIS A 114 -8.65 -16.76 -10.28
N PRO A 115 -9.98 -16.63 -10.44
CA PRO A 115 -10.59 -16.29 -11.72
C PRO A 115 -10.09 -14.95 -12.30
N VAL A 116 -9.92 -14.89 -13.62
CA VAL A 116 -9.43 -13.69 -14.35
C VAL A 116 -10.32 -13.32 -15.53
N GLY A 117 -10.12 -12.10 -16.04
CA GLY A 117 -10.78 -11.62 -17.27
C GLY A 117 -10.35 -12.37 -18.53
N GLU A 118 -11.10 -12.18 -19.62
CA GLU A 118 -10.76 -12.74 -20.92
C GLU A 118 -9.54 -12.02 -21.53
N PHE A 119 -8.45 -12.75 -21.72
CA PHE A 119 -7.23 -12.34 -22.42
C PHE A 119 -6.81 -13.43 -23.44
N PRO A 120 -6.41 -13.08 -24.67
CA PRO A 120 -6.40 -11.73 -25.25
C PRO A 120 -7.81 -11.25 -25.63
N ASN A 121 -8.02 -9.93 -25.56
CA ASN A 121 -9.26 -9.25 -25.94
C ASN A 121 -8.95 -8.02 -26.83
N PRO A 122 -9.95 -7.26 -27.32
CA PRO A 122 -9.70 -6.13 -28.23
C PRO A 122 -8.83 -4.99 -27.66
N ALA A 123 -8.87 -4.78 -26.34
CA ALA A 123 -8.08 -3.77 -25.64
C ALA A 123 -6.70 -4.32 -25.28
N ASN A 124 -6.62 -5.52 -24.70
CA ASN A 124 -5.36 -6.20 -24.39
C ASN A 124 -5.13 -7.43 -25.30
N PRO A 125 -4.31 -7.31 -26.36
CA PRO A 125 -4.04 -8.40 -27.30
C PRO A 125 -3.02 -9.44 -26.80
N ASN A 126 -2.57 -9.37 -25.54
CA ASN A 126 -1.60 -10.32 -24.97
C ASN A 126 -2.32 -11.50 -24.29
N THR A 127 -1.78 -12.71 -24.47
CA THR A 127 -2.22 -13.91 -23.73
C THR A 127 -1.39 -14.07 -22.47
N ILE A 128 -1.99 -14.52 -21.35
CA ILE A 128 -1.25 -14.90 -20.14
C ILE A 128 -0.31 -16.07 -20.48
N ALA A 129 0.90 -16.06 -19.92
CA ALA A 129 1.88 -17.13 -20.05
C ALA A 129 2.70 -17.27 -18.76
N GLU A 130 3.20 -18.48 -18.48
CA GLU A 130 4.09 -18.72 -17.33
C GLU A 130 5.33 -17.82 -17.37
N GLN A 131 5.70 -17.29 -16.21
CA GLN A 131 6.87 -16.46 -15.98
C GLN A 131 7.76 -17.13 -14.93
N ALA A 132 9.08 -17.16 -15.13
CA ALA A 132 9.99 -17.61 -14.09
C ALA A 132 10.12 -16.50 -13.02
N VAL A 133 9.35 -16.60 -11.93
CA VAL A 133 9.36 -15.62 -10.84
C VAL A 133 10.24 -16.12 -9.70
N SER A 134 11.14 -15.26 -9.25
CA SER A 134 11.93 -15.47 -8.03
C SER A 134 12.26 -14.12 -7.38
N ALA A 135 12.28 -14.06 -6.06
CA ALA A 135 12.66 -12.89 -5.28
C ALA A 135 13.30 -13.30 -3.95
N SER A 136 14.07 -12.39 -3.35
CA SER A 136 14.59 -12.51 -2.00
C SER A 136 14.44 -11.17 -1.27
N TYR A 137 13.86 -11.18 -0.07
CA TYR A 137 13.61 -9.99 0.75
C TYR A 137 14.10 -10.24 2.19
N THR A 138 14.58 -9.20 2.89
CA THR A 138 15.04 -9.35 4.28
C THR A 138 13.92 -9.82 5.22
N LEU A 139 14.24 -10.69 6.17
CA LEU A 139 13.35 -11.03 7.29
C LEU A 139 13.33 -9.94 8.37
N THR A 140 14.31 -9.04 8.40
CA THR A 140 14.44 -7.98 9.42
C THR A 140 14.37 -6.59 8.76
N PRO A 141 13.19 -6.19 8.25
CA PRO A 141 13.02 -4.91 7.57
C PRO A 141 13.39 -3.71 8.48
N GLN A 142 14.10 -2.75 7.92
CA GLN A 142 14.60 -1.55 8.61
C GLN A 142 13.80 -0.34 8.16
N LEU A 143 12.98 0.26 9.02
CA LEU A 143 12.21 1.46 8.66
C LEU A 143 13.11 2.69 8.54
N THR A 144 12.94 3.49 7.48
CA THR A 144 13.67 4.74 7.25
C THR A 144 12.73 5.95 7.15
N ASP A 145 13.28 7.15 7.35
CA ASP A 145 12.56 8.41 7.17
C ASP A 145 12.22 8.70 5.69
N SER A 146 12.79 7.95 4.72
CA SER A 146 12.77 8.29 3.29
C SER A 146 11.95 7.32 2.44
N ALA A 147 11.07 7.86 1.61
CA ALA A 147 10.37 7.11 0.58
C ALA A 147 11.29 6.83 -0.63
N THR A 148 11.55 5.55 -0.92
CA THR A 148 12.31 5.08 -2.09
C THR A 148 11.36 4.60 -3.17
N GLN A 149 11.28 5.33 -4.28
CA GLN A 149 10.40 4.97 -5.41
C GLN A 149 10.83 3.67 -6.09
N LEU A 150 9.88 2.75 -6.29
CA LEU A 150 10.04 1.50 -7.05
C LEU A 150 8.94 1.38 -8.11
N GLY A 151 8.79 0.19 -8.73
CA GLY A 151 7.86 -0.08 -9.82
C GLY A 151 8.50 0.12 -11.20
N GLY A 152 7.97 -0.58 -12.22
CA GLY A 152 8.45 -0.49 -13.60
C GLY A 152 9.99 -0.57 -13.74
N PRO A 153 10.65 0.41 -14.39
CA PRO A 153 12.11 0.42 -14.57
C PRO A 153 12.95 0.51 -13.28
N ALA A 154 12.37 0.89 -12.15
CA ALA A 154 13.09 0.99 -10.87
C ALA A 154 13.20 -0.38 -10.13
N GLY A 155 12.51 -1.41 -10.64
CA GLY A 155 12.46 -2.75 -10.03
C GLY A 155 11.12 -3.06 -9.36
N THR A 156 10.84 -4.34 -9.14
CA THR A 156 9.57 -4.80 -8.56
C THR A 156 9.43 -4.31 -7.11
N VAL A 157 8.35 -3.59 -6.83
CA VAL A 157 8.07 -3.02 -5.50
C VAL A 157 7.59 -4.06 -4.47
N GLY A 158 7.02 -5.18 -4.93
CA GLY A 158 6.60 -6.32 -4.10
C GLY A 158 5.88 -7.40 -4.91
N PHE A 159 5.60 -8.53 -4.27
CA PHE A 159 4.78 -9.62 -4.82
C PHE A 159 3.63 -9.97 -3.88
N ILE A 160 2.48 -10.29 -4.48
CA ILE A 160 1.36 -10.95 -3.80
C ILE A 160 1.74 -12.43 -3.56
N LEU A 161 1.17 -13.06 -2.53
CA LEU A 161 1.60 -14.42 -2.11
C LEU A 161 1.45 -15.48 -3.22
N ASN A 162 0.53 -15.28 -4.18
CA ASN A 162 0.40 -16.13 -5.36
C ASN A 162 1.51 -15.95 -6.43
N GLY A 163 2.52 -15.11 -6.17
CA GLY A 163 3.69 -14.95 -7.02
C GLY A 163 3.53 -13.95 -8.16
N ILE A 164 2.44 -13.18 -8.18
CA ILE A 164 2.22 -12.09 -9.15
C ILE A 164 2.82 -10.78 -8.63
N LYS A 165 3.52 -10.05 -9.51
CA LYS A 165 4.12 -8.75 -9.19
C LYS A 165 3.07 -7.66 -8.97
N ILE A 166 3.40 -6.73 -8.08
CA ILE A 166 2.76 -5.43 -7.99
C ILE A 166 3.44 -4.49 -9.00
N ASP A 167 2.66 -3.79 -9.81
CA ASP A 167 3.15 -2.78 -10.74
C ASP A 167 2.09 -1.67 -10.88
N ALA A 168 1.91 -0.86 -9.83
CA ALA A 168 0.76 0.04 -9.68
C ALA A 168 0.65 1.10 -10.78
N GLY A 169 1.77 1.65 -11.26
CA GLY A 169 1.81 2.59 -12.38
C GLY A 169 1.79 1.91 -13.75
N THR A 170 1.86 2.70 -14.83
CA THR A 170 1.96 2.16 -16.20
C THR A 170 3.16 2.71 -16.96
N GLY A 171 3.57 2.05 -18.04
CA GLY A 171 4.51 2.60 -19.03
C GLY A 171 3.88 3.62 -19.99
N GLY A 172 2.60 3.94 -19.80
CA GLY A 172 1.82 4.84 -20.64
C GLY A 172 2.04 6.31 -20.29
N SER A 173 1.91 7.18 -21.29
CA SER A 173 2.14 8.62 -21.13
C SER A 173 1.48 9.46 -22.23
N CYS A 174 1.28 10.74 -21.95
CA CYS A 174 0.93 11.79 -22.91
C CYS A 174 1.95 12.93 -22.88
N ASN A 175 2.07 13.64 -24.00
CA ASN A 175 2.71 14.96 -24.05
C ASN A 175 1.82 16.05 -23.43
N ASP A 176 2.38 17.22 -23.17
CA ASP A 176 1.73 18.37 -22.52
C ASP A 176 0.45 18.88 -23.24
N THR A 177 0.27 18.56 -24.53
CA THR A 177 -0.93 18.88 -25.32
C THR A 177 -2.00 17.79 -25.31
N GLY A 178 -1.68 16.56 -24.91
CA GLY A 178 -2.59 15.41 -24.96
C GLY A 178 -2.91 14.90 -26.37
N ASP A 179 -2.25 15.42 -27.41
CA ASP A 179 -2.45 14.99 -28.80
C ASP A 179 -1.49 13.86 -29.22
N THR A 180 -0.45 13.60 -28.43
CA THR A 180 0.47 12.46 -28.60
C THR A 180 0.51 11.67 -27.29
N CYS A 181 -0.27 10.59 -27.25
CA CYS A 181 -0.30 9.64 -26.14
C CYS A 181 0.07 8.23 -26.63
N SER A 182 0.67 7.43 -25.75
CA SER A 182 1.01 6.03 -25.99
C SER A 182 0.93 5.25 -24.69
N LEU A 183 0.37 4.04 -24.70
CA LEU A 183 0.31 3.16 -23.52
C LEU A 183 1.65 2.43 -23.23
N GLY A 184 2.73 2.84 -23.89
CA GLY A 184 4.08 2.34 -23.66
C GLY A 184 5.16 3.22 -24.30
N GLY A 185 6.39 3.12 -23.80
CA GLY A 185 7.58 3.70 -24.43
C GLY A 185 7.89 5.17 -24.08
N ASN A 186 7.17 5.77 -23.12
CA ASN A 186 7.34 7.14 -22.63
C ASN A 186 7.42 8.24 -23.72
N VAL A 187 6.27 8.82 -24.07
CA VAL A 187 6.12 9.87 -25.08
C VAL A 187 5.92 11.28 -24.49
N GLY A 188 5.92 11.43 -23.16
CA GLY A 188 5.75 12.73 -22.52
C GLY A 188 5.59 12.70 -20.99
N SER A 189 5.51 13.88 -20.40
CA SER A 189 5.59 14.14 -18.95
C SER A 189 4.41 13.61 -18.12
N TRP A 190 3.28 13.28 -18.77
CA TRP A 190 2.02 12.96 -18.10
C TRP A 190 1.79 11.45 -18.11
N SER A 191 2.18 10.79 -17.02
CA SER A 191 2.17 9.33 -16.85
C SER A 191 0.75 8.83 -16.63
N ILE A 192 0.31 7.88 -17.45
CA ILE A 192 -1.08 7.41 -17.48
C ILE A 192 -1.32 6.39 -16.36
N GLU A 193 -2.42 6.53 -15.62
CA GLU A 193 -2.87 5.58 -14.58
C GLU A 193 -3.75 4.46 -15.14
N ALA A 194 -3.72 3.28 -14.51
CA ALA A 194 -4.44 2.11 -15.00
C ALA A 194 -5.94 2.07 -14.62
N LEU A 195 -6.31 2.60 -13.44
CA LEU A 195 -7.61 2.32 -12.79
C LEU A 195 -8.57 3.52 -12.71
N THR A 196 -8.08 4.73 -12.94
CA THR A 196 -8.78 6.00 -12.65
C THR A 196 -9.50 6.61 -13.85
N GLN A 197 -9.62 5.90 -14.97
CA GLN A 197 -10.03 6.51 -16.24
C GLN A 197 -10.76 5.57 -17.20
N SER A 198 -11.69 6.15 -17.95
CA SER A 198 -12.40 5.51 -19.08
C SER A 198 -11.59 5.44 -20.38
N TYR A 199 -10.34 5.91 -20.41
CA TYR A 199 -9.50 5.99 -21.61
C TYR A 199 -8.30 5.03 -21.61
N PHE A 200 -8.16 4.16 -20.60
CA PHE A 200 -7.13 3.11 -20.58
C PHE A 200 -7.54 1.92 -21.45
N ASP A 201 -7.41 2.05 -22.77
CA ASP A 201 -7.81 1.04 -23.76
C ASP A 201 -6.86 -0.20 -23.82
N PHE A 202 -6.22 -0.53 -22.70
CA PHE A 202 -5.80 -1.91 -22.39
C PHE A 202 -6.84 -2.64 -21.52
N GLY A 203 -7.51 -1.93 -20.62
CA GLY A 203 -8.45 -2.49 -19.64
C GLY A 203 -7.78 -3.34 -18.55
N THR A 204 -8.33 -3.29 -17.34
CA THR A 204 -8.05 -4.26 -16.27
C THR A 204 -9.25 -5.18 -16.09
N ASP A 205 -9.00 -6.40 -15.58
CA ASP A 205 -10.07 -7.30 -15.15
C ASP A 205 -10.60 -6.94 -13.75
N THR A 206 -11.49 -7.77 -13.21
CA THR A 206 -12.11 -7.61 -11.89
C THR A 206 -11.12 -7.72 -10.71
N ASN A 207 -9.86 -8.06 -10.96
CA ASN A 207 -8.78 -8.12 -9.98
C ASN A 207 -7.81 -6.94 -10.14
N ASN A 208 -8.22 -5.88 -10.86
CA ASN A 208 -7.41 -4.70 -11.13
C ASN A 208 -6.08 -5.02 -11.83
N ALA A 209 -6.07 -6.05 -12.69
CA ALA A 209 -4.89 -6.57 -13.36
C ALA A 209 -5.05 -6.70 -14.88
N HIS A 210 -3.92 -6.74 -15.58
CA HIS A 210 -3.88 -7.02 -17.00
C HIS A 210 -2.56 -7.69 -17.44
N VAL A 211 -2.41 -7.96 -18.74
CA VAL A 211 -1.30 -8.72 -19.31
C VAL A 211 -0.35 -7.82 -20.10
N GLN A 212 0.94 -7.81 -19.75
CA GLN A 212 1.96 -7.10 -20.54
C GLN A 212 2.44 -7.96 -21.73
N PRO A 213 3.06 -7.36 -22.76
CA PRO A 213 3.81 -8.10 -23.77
C PRO A 213 4.80 -9.09 -23.13
N GLY A 214 4.78 -10.33 -23.60
CA GLY A 214 5.49 -11.47 -22.97
C GLY A 214 4.63 -12.31 -22.01
N GLY A 215 3.40 -11.89 -21.71
CA GLY A 215 2.38 -12.71 -21.06
C GLY A 215 2.35 -12.65 -19.53
N SER A 216 3.12 -11.75 -18.90
CA SER A 216 3.02 -11.53 -17.45
C SER A 216 1.71 -10.82 -17.11
N TYR A 217 0.86 -11.52 -16.36
CA TYR A 217 -0.26 -10.93 -15.63
C TYR A 217 0.29 -10.18 -14.39
N HIS A 218 -0.28 -9.03 -14.04
CA HIS A 218 0.19 -8.17 -12.94
C HIS A 218 -0.88 -7.22 -12.43
N TYR A 219 -0.81 -6.87 -11.14
CA TYR A 219 -1.80 -6.04 -10.46
C TYR A 219 -1.43 -4.56 -10.45
N HIS A 220 -2.39 -3.70 -10.82
CA HIS A 220 -2.36 -2.26 -10.60
C HIS A 220 -3.10 -1.83 -9.33
N GLY A 221 -4.05 -2.66 -8.86
CA GLY A 221 -4.87 -2.42 -7.67
C GLY A 221 -5.21 -3.72 -6.94
N MET A 222 -6.21 -3.70 -6.05
CA MET A 222 -6.50 -4.85 -5.20
C MET A 222 -6.86 -6.13 -5.97
N PRO A 223 -6.22 -7.26 -5.66
CA PRO A 223 -6.47 -8.54 -6.32
C PRO A 223 -7.70 -9.23 -5.71
N GLU A 224 -8.91 -8.76 -6.03
CA GLU A 224 -10.17 -9.16 -5.35
C GLU A 224 -10.36 -10.69 -5.27
N GLY A 225 -10.15 -11.43 -6.36
CA GLY A 225 -10.26 -12.89 -6.38
C GLY A 225 -9.20 -13.60 -5.53
N PHE A 226 -8.04 -12.98 -5.30
CA PHE A 226 -7.05 -13.48 -4.34
C PHE A 226 -7.48 -13.16 -2.89
N ILE A 227 -7.98 -11.95 -2.64
CA ILE A 227 -8.45 -11.53 -1.31
C ILE A 227 -9.62 -12.40 -0.83
N GLU A 228 -10.61 -12.65 -1.70
CA GLU A 228 -11.72 -13.57 -1.42
C GLU A 228 -11.20 -14.99 -1.12
N LYS A 229 -10.23 -15.48 -1.91
CA LYS A 229 -9.61 -16.80 -1.71
C LYS A 229 -8.84 -16.93 -0.39
N GLN A 230 -8.24 -15.85 0.12
CA GLN A 230 -7.63 -15.82 1.46
C GLN A 230 -8.67 -15.60 2.60
N GLY A 231 -9.96 -15.50 2.29
CA GLY A 231 -11.01 -15.24 3.29
C GLY A 231 -11.01 -13.82 3.84
N GLY A 232 -10.48 -12.85 3.07
CA GLY A 232 -10.46 -11.45 3.43
C GLY A 232 -11.83 -10.79 3.40
N GLY A 233 -12.04 -9.79 4.25
CA GLY A 233 -13.33 -9.13 4.42
C GLY A 233 -13.38 -8.21 5.65
N PRO A 234 -14.54 -7.58 5.95
CA PRO A 234 -14.65 -6.52 6.95
C PRO A 234 -14.40 -6.95 8.41
N THR A 235 -14.12 -8.23 8.65
CA THR A 235 -13.76 -8.80 9.97
C THR A 235 -12.35 -9.39 10.00
N THR A 236 -11.60 -9.28 8.90
CA THR A 236 -10.31 -9.95 8.70
C THR A 236 -9.31 -8.95 8.11
N MET A 237 -8.28 -8.58 8.88
CA MET A 237 -7.10 -7.91 8.34
C MET A 237 -6.24 -8.97 7.63
N THR A 238 -6.12 -8.90 6.31
CA THR A 238 -5.56 -9.98 5.49
C THR A 238 -4.20 -9.61 4.92
N LEU A 239 -3.14 -10.30 5.34
CA LEU A 239 -1.81 -10.21 4.73
C LEU A 239 -1.86 -10.85 3.33
N ILE A 240 -1.57 -10.07 2.28
CA ILE A 240 -1.65 -10.49 0.88
C ILE A 240 -0.30 -10.64 0.18
N GLY A 241 0.78 -10.07 0.70
CA GLY A 241 2.09 -10.09 0.04
C GLY A 241 3.20 -9.44 0.86
N TRP A 242 4.36 -9.32 0.23
CA TRP A 242 5.56 -8.73 0.82
C TRP A 242 6.18 -7.70 -0.13
N ALA A 243 6.60 -6.56 0.43
CA ALA A 243 7.29 -5.50 -0.28
C ALA A 243 8.79 -5.78 -0.38
N ALA A 244 9.48 -5.06 -1.27
CA ALA A 244 10.88 -5.30 -1.60
C ALA A 244 11.88 -4.99 -0.46
N ASP A 245 11.44 -4.26 0.55
CA ASP A 245 12.16 -3.95 1.79
C ASP A 245 11.91 -4.98 2.92
N GLY A 246 11.06 -5.99 2.69
CA GLY A 246 10.72 -7.02 3.65
C GLY A 246 9.47 -6.76 4.51
N PHE A 247 8.86 -5.57 4.46
CA PHE A 247 7.64 -5.28 5.21
C PHE A 247 6.39 -5.94 4.57
N PRO A 248 5.38 -6.33 5.40
CA PRO A 248 4.16 -6.97 4.91
C PRO A 248 3.21 -5.99 4.21
N ILE A 249 2.39 -6.54 3.30
CA ILE A 249 1.33 -5.84 2.58
C ILE A 249 -0.02 -6.46 2.96
N TYR A 250 -0.97 -5.64 3.41
CA TYR A 250 -2.33 -6.04 3.79
C TYR A 250 -3.38 -5.55 2.78
N ALA A 251 -4.54 -6.21 2.70
CA ALA A 251 -5.66 -5.78 1.86
C ALA A 251 -6.75 -5.07 2.65
N ARG A 252 -7.14 -3.87 2.20
CA ARG A 252 -8.37 -3.12 2.48
C ARG A 252 -8.65 -2.73 3.94
N TYR A 253 -8.62 -3.68 4.88
CA TYR A 253 -9.08 -3.51 6.25
C TYR A 253 -7.93 -3.45 7.25
N GLY A 254 -7.98 -2.47 8.15
CA GLY A 254 -7.01 -2.28 9.23
C GLY A 254 -7.68 -1.71 10.48
N TYR A 255 -7.01 -1.84 11.62
CA TYR A 255 -7.50 -1.32 12.90
C TYR A 255 -7.72 0.20 12.90
N THR A 256 -8.84 0.64 13.49
CA THR A 256 -9.22 2.06 13.59
C THR A 256 -8.30 2.86 14.52
N ASP A 257 -7.85 2.25 15.62
CA ASP A 257 -6.63 2.69 16.32
C ASP A 257 -5.48 1.78 15.87
N ALA A 258 -4.45 2.37 15.26
CA ALA A 258 -3.30 1.62 14.77
C ALA A 258 -2.54 0.87 15.89
N ASN A 259 -2.76 1.20 17.17
CA ASN A 259 -2.07 0.62 18.31
C ASN A 259 -2.93 -0.34 19.14
N ASP A 260 -4.24 -0.49 18.84
CA ASP A 260 -5.14 -1.39 19.58
C ASP A 260 -5.78 -2.44 18.66
N ALA A 261 -5.34 -3.69 18.83
CA ALA A 261 -5.87 -4.86 18.12
C ALA A 261 -7.29 -5.28 18.58
N ASN A 262 -7.85 -4.62 19.60
CA ASN A 262 -9.24 -4.75 20.03
C ASN A 262 -10.15 -3.67 19.39
N SER A 263 -9.58 -2.66 18.71
CA SER A 263 -10.35 -1.65 18.02
C SER A 263 -11.08 -2.24 16.79
N PRO A 264 -12.20 -1.65 16.34
CA PRO A 264 -12.85 -2.10 15.11
C PRO A 264 -11.93 -2.00 13.90
N LEU A 265 -12.10 -2.90 12.92
CA LEU A 265 -11.52 -2.72 11.59
C LEU A 265 -12.32 -1.67 10.80
N THR A 266 -11.61 -0.86 10.01
CA THR A 266 -12.17 0.06 9.00
C THR A 266 -11.55 -0.22 7.64
N ILE A 267 -12.18 0.27 6.57
CA ILE A 267 -11.51 0.41 5.27
C ILE A 267 -10.41 1.48 5.43
N MET A 268 -9.21 1.16 4.96
CA MET A 268 -8.04 2.03 4.99
C MET A 268 -7.98 2.89 3.73
N THR A 269 -7.65 4.17 3.88
CA THR A 269 -7.57 5.14 2.78
C THR A 269 -6.17 5.75 2.64
N GLY A 270 -5.71 5.86 1.40
CA GLY A 270 -4.46 6.57 1.07
C GLY A 270 -4.62 8.08 1.24
N SER A 271 -3.62 8.76 1.81
CA SER A 271 -3.64 10.23 2.01
C SER A 271 -3.32 11.00 0.72
N TYR A 272 -4.09 10.77 -0.35
CA TYR A 272 -3.91 11.38 -1.66
C TYR A 272 -5.19 12.08 -2.13
N GLN A 273 -5.03 13.23 -2.80
CA GLN A 273 -6.13 14.04 -3.33
C GLN A 273 -5.84 14.47 -4.78
N LEU A 274 -6.88 14.82 -5.53
CA LEU A 274 -6.71 15.40 -6.87
C LEU A 274 -6.21 16.85 -6.80
N VAL A 275 -5.27 17.21 -7.66
CA VAL A 275 -4.61 18.52 -7.64
C VAL A 275 -5.60 19.67 -7.76
N SER A 276 -5.59 20.54 -6.75
CA SER A 276 -6.47 21.72 -6.69
C SER A 276 -6.12 22.80 -7.72
N ASN A 277 -4.86 22.86 -8.16
CA ASN A 277 -4.32 23.86 -9.07
C ASN A 277 -3.78 23.19 -10.35
N VAL A 278 -4.68 22.89 -11.29
CA VAL A 278 -4.36 22.19 -12.54
C VAL A 278 -3.23 22.89 -13.33
N PRO A 279 -2.09 22.22 -13.59
CA PRO A 279 -0.97 22.83 -14.32
C PRO A 279 -1.31 23.22 -15.76
N SER A 280 -0.85 24.38 -16.22
CA SER A 280 -1.17 24.91 -17.56
C SER A 280 -0.51 24.17 -18.73
N ASN A 281 0.35 23.20 -18.44
CA ASN A 281 0.98 22.29 -19.41
C ASN A 281 0.45 20.85 -19.27
N ARG A 282 -0.66 20.65 -18.55
CA ARG A 282 -1.43 19.41 -18.56
C ARG A 282 -2.25 19.32 -19.86
N PRO A 283 -2.42 18.12 -20.44
CA PRO A 283 -3.56 17.82 -21.31
C PRO A 283 -4.88 18.39 -20.76
N ALA A 284 -5.75 18.87 -21.64
CA ALA A 284 -6.96 19.58 -21.22
C ALA A 284 -7.95 18.66 -20.46
N THR A 285 -8.59 19.19 -19.41
CA THR A 285 -9.46 18.41 -18.51
C THR A 285 -10.80 17.98 -19.12
N ASP A 286 -11.14 18.50 -20.30
CA ASP A 286 -12.28 18.09 -21.13
C ASP A 286 -11.91 16.98 -22.14
N LEU A 287 -10.62 16.69 -22.31
CA LEU A 287 -10.10 15.52 -23.06
C LEU A 287 -9.75 14.37 -22.12
N TYR A 288 -9.20 14.68 -20.95
CA TYR A 288 -8.73 13.72 -19.94
C TYR A 288 -9.14 14.20 -18.54
N GLU A 289 -10.08 13.55 -17.87
CA GLU A 289 -10.56 13.97 -16.55
C GLU A 289 -9.44 13.94 -15.49
N LEU A 290 -9.56 14.73 -14.42
CA LEU A 290 -8.56 14.74 -13.33
C LEU A 290 -8.51 13.37 -12.64
N GLY A 291 -7.30 12.84 -12.51
CA GLY A 291 -7.01 11.50 -12.01
C GLY A 291 -6.50 10.56 -13.10
N THR A 292 -6.65 10.93 -14.38
CA THR A 292 -6.11 10.18 -15.54
C THR A 292 -4.60 10.00 -15.46
N PHE A 293 -3.88 10.98 -14.89
CA PHE A 293 -2.43 10.97 -14.79
C PHE A 293 -1.95 10.85 -13.34
N LEU A 294 -0.77 10.23 -13.14
CA LEU A 294 -0.06 10.19 -11.86
C LEU A 294 0.10 11.60 -11.28
N GLN A 295 0.45 12.56 -12.15
CA GLN A 295 0.66 13.97 -11.82
C GLN A 295 -0.64 14.74 -11.52
N ASP A 296 -1.82 14.11 -11.63
CA ASP A 296 -3.07 14.68 -11.14
C ASP A 296 -3.30 14.43 -9.64
N TRP A 297 -2.46 13.63 -8.97
CA TRP A 297 -2.59 13.28 -7.56
C TRP A 297 -1.49 13.94 -6.71
N GLU A 298 -1.89 14.63 -5.63
CA GLU A 298 -0.99 15.17 -4.62
C GLU A 298 -1.15 14.43 -3.28
N TYR A 299 -0.02 14.13 -2.61
CA TYR A 299 -0.02 13.56 -1.26
C TYR A 299 -0.31 14.67 -0.24
N VAL A 300 -1.30 14.44 0.63
CA VAL A 300 -1.77 15.40 1.63
C VAL A 300 -1.78 14.70 2.99
N ALA A 301 -0.66 14.76 3.71
CA ALA A 301 -0.46 14.04 4.97
C ALA A 301 -1.64 14.20 5.95
N GLY A 302 -2.25 13.08 6.33
CA GLY A 302 -3.42 13.06 7.23
C GLY A 302 -4.77 13.35 6.55
N SER A 303 -4.85 13.35 5.21
CA SER A 303 -6.14 13.37 4.50
C SER A 303 -6.82 12.00 4.42
N GLY A 304 -6.07 10.94 4.71
CA GLY A 304 -6.52 9.56 4.88
C GLY A 304 -5.76 8.92 6.05
N ASP A 305 -5.67 7.60 6.06
CA ASP A 305 -5.13 6.80 7.16
C ASP A 305 -3.65 6.40 7.00
N LEU A 306 -3.06 6.67 5.83
CA LEU A 306 -1.79 6.10 5.37
C LEU A 306 -0.79 7.16 4.88
N ASP A 307 0.50 6.80 4.86
CA ASP A 307 1.63 7.64 4.44
C ASP A 307 1.82 7.72 2.91
N GLU A 308 2.87 8.39 2.45
CA GLU A 308 3.17 8.58 1.04
C GLU A 308 3.47 7.28 0.28
N CYS A 309 3.79 6.18 0.96
CA CYS A 309 3.97 4.86 0.35
C CYS A 309 2.76 3.93 0.55
N ASN A 310 1.63 4.48 1.03
CA ASN A 310 0.39 3.76 1.33
C ASN A 310 0.55 2.74 2.47
N GLY A 311 1.36 3.04 3.48
CA GLY A 311 1.47 2.24 4.69
C GLY A 311 1.34 3.06 5.97
N ARG A 312 1.50 2.37 7.11
CA ARG A 312 1.57 2.97 8.45
C ARG A 312 2.25 2.01 9.42
N THR A 313 2.65 2.53 10.58
CA THR A 313 3.05 1.69 11.73
C THR A 313 1.84 1.35 12.58
N GLY A 314 1.70 0.08 12.96
CA GLY A 314 0.62 -0.38 13.84
C GLY A 314 0.58 -1.88 14.05
N VAL A 315 -0.28 -2.33 14.96
CA VAL A 315 -0.50 -3.74 15.29
C VAL A 315 -1.23 -4.49 14.17
N THR A 316 -0.93 -5.77 14.02
CA THR A 316 -1.57 -6.68 13.06
C THR A 316 -1.81 -8.05 13.72
N PRO A 317 -2.59 -8.97 13.10
CA PRO A 317 -2.77 -10.32 13.63
C PRO A 317 -1.45 -11.10 13.78
N GLU A 318 -0.51 -10.90 12.86
CA GLU A 318 0.82 -11.52 12.86
C GLU A 318 1.83 -10.75 13.72
N PHE A 319 1.66 -9.43 13.84
CA PHE A 319 2.55 -8.50 14.54
C PHE A 319 1.80 -7.77 15.67
N PRO A 320 1.45 -8.45 16.78
CA PRO A 320 0.67 -7.86 17.88
C PRO A 320 1.44 -6.83 18.71
N ALA A 321 2.77 -6.75 18.57
CA ALA A 321 3.61 -5.68 19.13
C ALA A 321 3.75 -4.47 18.20
N GLY A 322 3.18 -4.54 16.98
CA GLY A 322 3.29 -3.54 15.94
C GLY A 322 4.41 -3.82 14.93
N ILE A 323 4.16 -3.40 13.69
CA ILE A 323 5.17 -3.29 12.62
C ILE A 323 4.76 -2.16 11.67
N TYR A 324 5.70 -1.58 10.93
CA TYR A 324 5.35 -0.81 9.74
C TYR A 324 4.85 -1.76 8.64
N HIS A 325 3.74 -1.42 7.99
CA HIS A 325 3.09 -2.26 6.99
C HIS A 325 2.34 -1.46 5.93
N TYR A 326 2.32 -1.97 4.70
CA TYR A 326 1.64 -1.36 3.57
C TYR A 326 0.20 -1.86 3.41
N TYR A 327 -0.63 -1.11 2.70
CA TYR A 327 -1.95 -1.53 2.28
C TYR A 327 -2.15 -1.49 0.76
N ALA A 328 -2.97 -2.41 0.29
CA ALA A 328 -3.75 -2.27 -0.93
C ALA A 328 -5.12 -1.67 -0.57
N THR A 329 -5.59 -0.68 -1.33
CA THR A 329 -6.71 0.21 -0.92
C THR A 329 -7.70 0.48 -2.06
N ASP A 330 -8.96 0.76 -1.71
CA ASP A 330 -9.99 1.20 -2.67
C ASP A 330 -9.76 2.62 -3.23
N THR A 331 -8.84 3.38 -2.62
CA THR A 331 -8.41 4.72 -3.05
C THR A 331 -7.01 4.71 -3.64
N TYR A 332 -6.66 5.75 -4.40
CA TYR A 332 -5.29 6.03 -4.83
C TYR A 332 -4.31 5.97 -3.63
N PRO A 333 -3.08 5.43 -3.77
CA PRO A 333 -2.43 4.88 -4.99
C PRO A 333 -2.86 3.45 -5.41
N TYR A 334 -3.86 2.87 -4.74
CA TYR A 334 -4.40 1.50 -4.87
C TYR A 334 -3.47 0.35 -4.46
N LEU A 335 -2.20 0.45 -4.85
CA LEU A 335 -1.11 -0.41 -4.41
C LEU A 335 0.14 0.43 -4.12
N ILE A 336 1.05 -0.17 -3.35
CA ILE A 336 2.37 0.37 -3.01
C ILE A 336 3.13 0.85 -4.27
N ARG A 337 3.74 2.03 -4.19
CA ARG A 337 4.55 2.66 -5.26
C ARG A 337 5.98 2.98 -4.83
N CYS A 338 6.19 3.27 -3.55
CA CYS A 338 7.50 3.43 -2.95
C CYS A 338 7.64 2.53 -1.72
N VAL A 339 8.86 2.32 -1.25
CA VAL A 339 9.16 1.64 0.00
C VAL A 339 9.79 2.59 1.01
N LYS A 340 9.41 2.47 2.28
CA LYS A 340 9.95 3.20 3.43
C LYS A 340 11.12 2.47 4.08
N GLY A 341 11.27 1.16 3.85
CA GLY A 341 12.37 0.39 4.40
C GLY A 341 13.65 0.41 3.56
N GLU A 342 14.76 -0.01 4.16
CA GLU A 342 16.04 -0.21 3.43
C GLU A 342 15.92 -1.35 2.40
N VAL A 343 16.43 -1.12 1.19
CA VAL A 343 16.42 -2.11 0.10
C VAL A 343 17.83 -2.64 -0.16
N GLU A 344 18.08 -3.87 0.29
CA GLU A 344 19.30 -4.64 0.00
C GLU A 344 19.55 -4.71 -1.52
N GLY A 345 20.58 -3.99 -2.00
CA GLY A 345 20.98 -3.97 -3.41
C GLY A 345 20.42 -2.82 -4.27
N GLY A 346 19.62 -1.91 -3.69
CA GLY A 346 19.17 -0.69 -4.39
C GLY A 346 20.33 0.26 -4.70
N GLY A 347 20.66 0.45 -5.99
CA GLY A 347 21.52 1.54 -6.42
C GLY A 347 20.86 2.91 -6.17
N PRO A 348 21.61 4.02 -6.03
CA PRO A 348 21.03 5.32 -5.75
C PRO A 348 20.02 5.71 -6.84
N PRO A 349 18.87 6.32 -6.47
CA PRO A 349 17.78 6.55 -7.40
C PRO A 349 18.20 7.44 -8.57
N PRO A 350 17.64 7.22 -9.77
CA PRO A 350 17.87 8.11 -10.90
C PRO A 350 17.49 9.54 -10.50
N GLN A 351 18.46 10.45 -10.58
CA GLN A 351 18.22 11.88 -10.39
C GLN A 351 17.28 12.40 -11.51
N PRO A 352 16.44 13.41 -11.22
CA PRO A 352 15.40 13.90 -12.15
C PRO A 352 15.96 14.56 -13.41
#